data_AF-A0A957BZU1-F1
#
_entry.id   AF-A0A957BZU1-F1
#
_cell.length_a   1.000
_cell.length_b   1.000
_cell.length_c   1.000
_cell.angle_alpha   90.00
_cell.angle_beta   90.00
_cell.angle_gamma   90.00
#
_symmetry.space_group_name_H-M   'P 1'
#
loop_
_entity.id
_entity.type
_entity.pdbx_description
1 polymer ?
#
loop_
_entity_poly.entity_id
_entity_poly.type
_entity_poly.pdbx_seq_one_letter_code
_entity_poly.pdbx_strand_id
1 'polypeptide(L)'
;MTPQTTTKHRLISAGFRKELESGGLLWPLVRFVQQDTSLDLQIRHESINIYFRGGSLIHIEPNKPKGYGFKFDPNYMKKLPSVLKGIKQVVAALPKVVLDEVSLQSWLEALPMLKQAMDHYGPSEERDAQQQIVWTNNRSSVARSTDWFVCDVEVTLGPNVDPAHPNKSIDMIALHWQSKGAVRKKIQGLDWALV
;
A
#
# COMPACT_ATOMS: atom_id res chain seq x y z
N MET A 1 -27.21 -6.40 28.30
CA MET A 1 -26.96 -6.27 26.84
C MET A 1 -25.50 -5.95 26.67
N THR A 2 -24.68 -6.93 26.32
CA THR A 2 -23.24 -6.74 26.11
C THR A 2 -23.04 -6.02 24.77
N PRO A 3 -22.26 -4.93 24.70
CA PRO A 3 -21.97 -4.29 23.42
C PRO A 3 -21.20 -5.28 22.54
N GLN A 4 -21.75 -5.63 21.38
CA GLN A 4 -20.99 -6.31 20.34
C GLN A 4 -19.88 -5.35 19.89
N THR A 5 -18.65 -5.65 20.29
CA THR A 5 -17.46 -5.01 19.77
C THR A 5 -17.35 -5.42 18.31
N THR A 6 -17.75 -4.54 17.39
CA THR A 6 -17.51 -4.73 15.97
C THR A 6 -16.02 -4.60 15.73
N THR A 7 -15.32 -5.73 15.74
CA THR A 7 -13.92 -5.81 15.33
C THR A 7 -13.84 -5.25 13.91
N LYS A 8 -13.30 -4.04 13.75
CA LYS A 8 -13.01 -3.48 12.43
C LYS A 8 -11.92 -4.34 11.79
N HIS A 9 -12.33 -5.37 11.08
CA HIS A 9 -11.39 -6.24 10.38
C HIS A 9 -10.69 -5.44 9.27
N ARG A 10 -9.38 -5.66 9.10
CA ARG A 10 -8.61 -5.14 7.97
C ARG A 10 -8.83 -6.04 6.76
N LEU A 11 -10.05 -6.04 6.24
CA LEU A 11 -10.45 -6.93 5.17
C LEU A 11 -11.15 -6.14 4.08
N ILE A 12 -10.61 -6.22 2.88
CA ILE A 12 -11.34 -5.89 1.66
C ILE A 12 -12.39 -6.97 1.39
N SER A 13 -13.45 -6.61 0.68
CA SER A 13 -14.49 -7.57 0.30
C SER A 13 -13.92 -8.69 -0.58
N ALA A 14 -14.54 -9.87 -0.57
CA ALA A 14 -14.12 -10.98 -1.43
C ALA A 14 -14.12 -10.61 -2.93
N GLY A 15 -15.07 -9.77 -3.36
CA GLY A 15 -15.11 -9.25 -4.73
C GLY A 15 -13.91 -8.33 -5.02
N PHE A 16 -13.58 -7.42 -4.12
CA PHE A 16 -12.41 -6.56 -4.28
C PHE A 16 -11.10 -7.35 -4.26
N ARG A 17 -11.00 -8.37 -3.39
CA ARG A 17 -9.85 -9.30 -3.39
C ARG A 17 -9.69 -10.02 -4.73
N LYS A 18 -10.78 -10.50 -5.31
CA LYS A 18 -10.75 -11.18 -6.62
C LYS A 18 -10.21 -10.28 -7.74
N GLU A 19 -10.47 -8.98 -7.68
CA GLU A 19 -9.91 -8.05 -8.67
C GLU A 19 -8.38 -7.90 -8.56
N LEU A 20 -7.78 -8.21 -7.40
CA LEU A 20 -6.33 -8.22 -7.19
C LEU A 20 -5.68 -9.57 -7.54
N GLU A 21 -6.46 -10.59 -7.87
CA GLU A 21 -5.97 -11.91 -8.23
C GLU A 21 -5.86 -12.03 -9.76
N SER A 22 -5.12 -13.03 -10.24
CA SER A 22 -4.94 -13.25 -11.69
C SER A 22 -6.28 -13.30 -12.44
N GLY A 23 -6.44 -12.42 -13.43
CA GLY A 23 -7.66 -12.27 -14.24
C GLY A 23 -8.63 -11.21 -13.72
N GLY A 24 -8.35 -10.61 -12.57
CA GLY A 24 -9.05 -9.43 -12.07
C GLY A 24 -8.58 -8.14 -12.74
N LEU A 25 -9.43 -7.11 -12.73
CA LEU A 25 -9.15 -5.81 -13.35
C LEU A 25 -7.90 -5.15 -12.76
N LEU A 26 -7.68 -5.24 -11.44
CA LEU A 26 -6.56 -4.59 -10.75
C LEU A 26 -5.29 -5.43 -10.72
N TRP A 27 -5.32 -6.66 -11.23
CA TRP A 27 -4.15 -7.54 -11.26
C TRP A 27 -2.93 -6.94 -11.98
N PRO A 28 -3.06 -6.23 -13.13
CA PRO A 28 -1.92 -5.57 -13.76
C PRO A 28 -1.20 -4.57 -12.83
N LEU A 29 -1.94 -3.88 -11.95
CA LEU A 29 -1.37 -2.98 -10.97
C LEU A 29 -0.62 -3.72 -9.87
N VAL A 30 -1.18 -4.83 -9.37
CA VAL A 30 -0.47 -5.70 -8.40
C VAL A 30 0.83 -6.21 -9.00
N ARG A 31 0.82 -6.63 -10.28
CA ARG A 31 2.02 -7.06 -11.00
C ARG A 31 3.06 -5.94 -11.15
N PHE A 32 2.61 -4.72 -11.43
CA PHE A 32 3.49 -3.56 -11.49
C PHE A 32 4.20 -3.32 -10.15
N VAL A 33 3.44 -3.27 -9.04
CA VAL A 33 3.99 -3.09 -7.69
C VAL A 33 4.89 -4.26 -7.26
N GLN A 34 4.60 -5.47 -7.73
CA GLN A 34 5.44 -6.63 -7.49
C GLN A 34 6.83 -6.49 -8.10
N GLN A 35 6.93 -5.83 -9.26
CA GLN A 35 8.16 -5.66 -10.03
C GLN A 35 8.93 -4.39 -9.66
N ASP A 36 8.25 -3.34 -9.18
CA ASP A 36 8.89 -2.11 -8.71
C ASP A 36 9.23 -2.21 -7.22
N THR A 37 10.53 -2.40 -6.91
CA THR A 37 11.01 -2.55 -5.53
C THR A 37 10.91 -1.28 -4.69
N SER A 38 10.59 -0.13 -5.28
CA SER A 38 10.35 1.12 -4.56
C SER A 38 8.89 1.33 -4.15
N LEU A 39 7.99 0.45 -4.59
CA LEU A 39 6.58 0.50 -4.26
C LEU A 39 6.20 -0.58 -3.25
N ASP A 40 5.25 -0.22 -2.39
CA ASP A 40 4.66 -1.14 -1.43
C ASP A 40 3.13 -1.01 -1.47
N LEU A 41 2.41 -2.12 -1.55
CA LEU A 41 0.95 -2.11 -1.55
C LEU A 41 0.47 -2.74 -0.26
N GLN A 42 -0.40 -2.01 0.43
CA GLN A 42 -0.94 -2.44 1.72
C GLN A 42 -2.46 -2.37 1.69
N ILE A 43 -3.07 -3.40 2.26
CA ILE A 43 -4.51 -3.42 2.52
C ILE A 43 -4.78 -2.61 3.80
N ARG A 44 -5.63 -1.59 3.67
CA ARG A 44 -6.01 -0.66 4.72
C ARG A 44 -7.53 -0.67 4.88
N HIS A 45 -8.02 -1.52 5.78
CA HIS A 45 -9.45 -1.69 6.02
C HIS A 45 -10.18 -2.18 4.76
N GLU A 46 -11.12 -1.39 4.22
CA GLU A 46 -11.86 -1.67 2.99
C GLU A 46 -11.19 -1.05 1.74
N SER A 47 -9.96 -0.54 1.87
CA SER A 47 -9.20 0.13 0.82
C SER A 47 -7.83 -0.51 0.63
N ILE A 48 -7.16 -0.12 -0.44
CA ILE A 48 -5.79 -0.46 -0.73
C ILE A 48 -5.02 0.84 -0.89
N ASN A 49 -3.77 0.84 -0.43
CA ASN A 49 -2.90 1.96 -0.62
C ASN A 49 -1.57 1.50 -1.20
N ILE A 50 -1.11 2.19 -2.25
CA ILE A 50 0.23 2.04 -2.80
C ILE A 50 1.08 3.15 -2.23
N TYR A 51 2.21 2.78 -1.64
CA TYR A 51 3.17 3.67 -1.01
C TYR A 51 4.44 3.77 -1.85
N PHE A 52 5.01 4.97 -1.87
CA PHE A 52 6.32 5.27 -2.42
C PHE A 52 7.09 6.11 -1.41
N ARG A 53 8.26 5.63 -0.96
CA ARG A 53 9.10 6.28 0.06
C ARG A 53 8.32 6.69 1.31
N GLY A 54 7.44 5.80 1.76
CA GLY A 54 6.58 5.94 2.93
C GLY A 54 5.38 6.88 2.77
N GLY A 55 5.25 7.56 1.63
CA GLY A 55 4.09 8.40 1.31
C GLY A 55 3.03 7.64 0.53
N SER A 56 1.76 8.05 0.66
CA SER A 56 0.64 7.47 -0.08
C SER A 56 0.67 7.92 -1.54
N LEU A 57 1.14 7.06 -2.45
CA LEU A 57 1.17 7.33 -3.88
C LEU A 57 -0.24 7.23 -4.49
N ILE A 58 -0.92 6.09 -4.31
CA ILE A 58 -2.29 5.90 -4.81
C ILE A 58 -3.14 5.28 -3.72
N HIS A 59 -4.24 5.94 -3.39
CA HIS A 59 -5.31 5.39 -2.56
C HIS A 59 -6.43 4.84 -3.44
N ILE A 60 -6.85 3.60 -3.18
CA ILE A 60 -7.82 2.86 -3.98
C ILE A 60 -8.94 2.34 -3.09
N GLU A 61 -10.17 2.75 -3.41
CA GLU A 61 -11.38 2.32 -2.70
C GLU A 61 -12.45 1.81 -3.69
N PRO A 62 -13.33 0.90 -3.28
CA PRO A 62 -14.49 0.53 -4.10
C PRO A 62 -15.36 1.75 -4.39
N ASN A 63 -15.72 1.96 -5.65
CA ASN A 63 -16.64 3.02 -6.05
C ASN A 63 -18.01 2.42 -6.42
N LYS A 64 -19.09 2.87 -5.76
CA LYS A 64 -20.45 2.36 -6.01
C LYS A 64 -21.11 3.13 -7.16
N PRO A 65 -21.88 2.47 -8.05
CA PRO A 65 -22.22 1.04 -8.07
C PRO A 65 -21.16 0.14 -8.73
N LYS A 66 -20.18 0.70 -9.46
CA LYS A 66 -19.12 -0.06 -10.14
C LYS A 66 -17.81 0.73 -10.18
N GLY A 67 -16.71 -0.01 -10.21
CA GLY A 67 -15.36 0.50 -10.42
C GLY A 67 -14.61 0.77 -9.13
N TYR A 68 -13.45 1.41 -9.28
CA TYR A 68 -12.54 1.71 -8.19
C TYR A 68 -12.15 3.18 -8.23
N GLY A 69 -12.33 3.89 -7.13
CA GLY A 69 -11.90 5.27 -6.98
C GLY A 69 -10.39 5.30 -6.75
N PHE A 70 -9.65 5.94 -7.64
CA PHE A 70 -8.21 6.14 -7.51
C PHE A 70 -7.93 7.60 -7.13
N LYS A 71 -7.08 7.80 -6.12
CA LYS A 71 -6.73 9.14 -5.61
C LYS A 71 -5.22 9.28 -5.49
N PHE A 72 -4.70 10.38 -6.02
CA PHE A 72 -3.34 10.87 -5.81
C PHE A 72 -3.42 12.22 -5.09
N ASP A 73 -2.59 12.46 -4.07
CA ASP A 73 -2.65 13.71 -3.30
C ASP A 73 -2.08 14.90 -4.11
N PRO A 74 -2.90 15.90 -4.46
CA PRO A 74 -2.43 17.08 -5.19
C PRO A 74 -1.40 17.92 -4.43
N ASN A 75 -1.24 17.74 -3.11
CA ASN A 75 -0.20 18.39 -2.33
C ASN A 75 1.20 18.10 -2.86
N TYR A 76 1.44 16.89 -3.39
CA TYR A 76 2.72 16.53 -3.99
C TYR A 76 3.10 17.41 -5.18
N MET A 77 2.11 18.01 -5.85
CA MET A 77 2.33 18.90 -6.99
C MET A 77 2.56 20.39 -6.61
N LYS A 78 2.42 20.77 -5.34
CA LYS A 78 2.53 22.18 -4.90
C LYS A 78 3.93 22.75 -5.09
N LYS A 79 4.97 21.93 -4.90
CA LYS A 79 6.38 22.33 -4.98
C LYS A 79 7.03 22.04 -6.33
N LEU A 80 6.27 21.57 -7.33
CA LEU A 80 6.86 21.19 -8.62
C LEU A 80 7.45 22.39 -9.35
N PRO A 81 8.69 22.28 -9.85
CA PRO A 81 9.29 23.32 -10.68
C PRO A 81 8.60 23.41 -12.04
N SER A 82 8.73 24.57 -12.71
CA SER A 82 8.07 24.84 -14.00
C SER A 82 8.40 23.83 -15.10
N VAL A 83 9.62 23.29 -15.10
CA VAL A 83 10.06 22.22 -16.03
C VAL A 83 9.21 20.94 -15.90
N LEU A 84 8.61 20.69 -14.73
CA LEU A 84 7.76 19.53 -14.46
C LEU A 84 6.27 19.88 -14.44
N LYS A 85 5.88 21.04 -15.00
CA LYS A 85 4.47 21.43 -15.07
C LYS A 85 3.61 20.37 -15.78
N GLY A 86 4.18 19.66 -16.76
CA GLY A 86 3.60 18.52 -17.49
C GLY A 86 2.90 17.49 -16.60
N ILE A 87 3.46 17.22 -15.42
CA ILE A 87 2.89 16.26 -14.46
C ILE A 87 1.50 16.72 -13.99
N LYS A 88 1.27 18.02 -13.83
CA LYS A 88 -0.04 18.56 -13.43
C LYS A 88 -1.10 18.30 -14.50
N GLN A 89 -0.75 18.38 -15.78
CA GLN A 89 -1.69 18.06 -16.86
C GLN A 89 -2.01 16.57 -16.88
N VAL A 90 -1.01 15.71 -16.70
CA VAL A 90 -1.21 14.26 -16.63
C VAL A 90 -2.13 13.90 -15.47
N VAL A 91 -1.86 14.40 -14.26
CA VAL A 91 -2.71 14.13 -13.10
C VAL A 91 -4.14 14.65 -13.29
N ALA A 92 -4.31 15.82 -13.91
CA ALA A 92 -5.64 16.36 -14.20
C ALA A 92 -6.42 15.52 -15.23
N ALA A 93 -5.73 14.80 -16.12
CA ALA A 93 -6.33 13.94 -17.13
C ALA A 93 -6.62 12.51 -16.62
N LEU A 94 -6.09 12.11 -15.46
CA LEU A 94 -6.30 10.77 -14.92
C LEU A 94 -7.77 10.50 -14.59
N PRO A 95 -8.31 9.32 -14.95
CA PRO A 95 -9.67 8.96 -14.60
C PRO A 95 -9.79 8.77 -13.09
N LYS A 96 -10.71 9.50 -12.46
CA LYS A 96 -10.97 9.38 -11.00
C LYS A 96 -11.55 8.02 -10.61
N VAL A 97 -12.24 7.37 -11.54
CA VAL A 97 -12.82 6.03 -11.37
C VAL A 97 -12.28 5.14 -12.48
N VAL A 98 -11.67 4.02 -12.07
CA VAL A 98 -11.21 2.97 -12.97
C VAL A 98 -12.33 1.97 -13.16
N LEU A 99 -12.77 1.79 -14.41
CA LEU A 99 -13.89 0.93 -14.80
C LEU A 99 -13.48 -0.23 -15.71
N ASP A 100 -12.31 -0.11 -16.34
CA ASP A 100 -11.81 -0.98 -17.40
C ASP A 100 -10.28 -0.90 -17.51
N GLU A 101 -9.71 -1.72 -18.39
CA GLU A 101 -8.26 -1.81 -18.60
C GLU A 101 -7.66 -0.51 -19.14
N VAL A 102 -8.40 0.27 -19.95
CA VAL A 102 -7.93 1.53 -20.53
C VAL A 102 -7.73 2.60 -19.44
N SER A 103 -8.71 2.73 -18.55
CA SER A 103 -8.65 3.65 -17.42
C SER A 103 -7.59 3.23 -16.41
N LEU A 104 -7.38 1.93 -16.19
CA LEU A 104 -6.27 1.42 -15.38
C LEU A 104 -4.92 1.71 -16.02
N GLN A 105 -4.78 1.46 -17.32
CA GLN A 105 -3.53 1.67 -18.06
C GLN A 105 -3.07 3.12 -17.98
N SER A 106 -4.01 4.07 -18.02
CA SER A 106 -3.72 5.50 -17.83
C SER A 106 -3.04 5.78 -16.48
N TRP A 107 -3.43 5.09 -15.41
CA TRP A 107 -2.77 5.19 -14.11
C TRP A 107 -1.40 4.54 -14.09
N LEU A 108 -1.24 3.37 -14.70
CA LEU A 108 0.05 2.67 -14.77
C LEU A 108 1.09 3.49 -15.53
N GLU A 109 0.71 4.12 -16.64
CA GLU A 109 1.58 5.01 -17.42
C GLU A 109 1.95 6.29 -16.67
N ALA A 110 1.07 6.77 -15.78
CA ALA A 110 1.34 7.95 -14.98
C ALA A 110 2.24 7.69 -13.77
N LEU A 111 2.36 6.44 -13.29
CA LEU A 111 3.10 6.09 -12.06
C LEU A 111 4.51 6.70 -11.98
N PRO A 112 5.36 6.66 -13.03
CA PRO A 112 6.68 7.30 -12.99
C PRO A 112 6.62 8.81 -12.69
N MET A 113 5.66 9.52 -13.28
CA MET A 113 5.47 10.96 -13.05
C MET A 113 4.90 11.24 -11.66
N LEU A 114 4.02 10.37 -11.15
CA LEU A 114 3.50 10.49 -9.77
C LEU A 114 4.62 10.33 -8.74
N LYS A 115 5.52 9.35 -8.94
CA LYS A 115 6.73 9.15 -8.12
C LYS A 115 7.63 10.38 -8.16
N GLN A 116 7.88 10.91 -9.37
CA GLN A 116 8.67 12.13 -9.53
C GLN A 116 8.06 13.32 -8.77
N ALA A 117 6.73 13.46 -8.78
CA ALA A 117 6.06 14.51 -8.00
C ALA A 117 6.31 14.37 -6.49
N MET A 118 6.26 13.13 -5.97
CA MET A 118 6.55 12.86 -4.57
C MET A 118 8.02 13.09 -4.19
N ASP A 119 8.97 12.70 -5.04
CA ASP A 119 10.40 12.96 -4.82
C ASP A 119 10.67 14.47 -4.68
N HIS A 120 10.03 15.30 -5.51
CA HIS A 120 10.14 16.76 -5.40
C HIS A 120 9.44 17.35 -4.19
N TYR A 121 8.37 16.72 -3.70
CA TYR A 121 7.68 17.18 -2.50
C TYR A 121 8.56 17.07 -1.24
N GLY A 122 9.42 16.05 -1.22
CA GLY A 122 10.28 15.67 -0.11
C GLY A 122 9.58 14.65 0.81
N PRO A 123 9.78 13.34 0.61
CA PRO A 123 9.21 12.32 1.50
C PRO A 123 9.82 12.38 2.90
N SER A 124 9.12 11.85 3.89
CA SER A 124 9.64 11.73 5.26
C SER A 124 10.74 10.68 5.31
N GLU A 125 11.92 11.05 5.83
CA GLU A 125 13.07 10.14 5.99
C GLU A 125 12.71 8.91 6.84
N GLU A 126 11.96 9.13 7.92
CA GLU A 126 11.51 8.05 8.80
C GLU A 126 10.60 7.07 8.08
N ARG A 127 9.62 7.57 7.33
CA ARG A 127 8.66 6.73 6.62
C ARG A 127 9.32 5.98 5.46
N ASP A 128 10.28 6.61 4.78
CA ASP A 128 11.10 5.96 3.76
C ASP A 128 11.90 4.81 4.38
N ALA A 129 12.57 5.05 5.52
CA ALA A 129 13.30 4.02 6.26
C ALA A 129 12.39 2.85 6.70
N GLN A 130 11.20 3.13 7.23
CA GLN A 130 10.20 2.11 7.58
C GLN A 130 9.81 1.26 6.37
N GLN A 131 9.53 1.88 5.21
CA GLN A 131 9.20 1.14 3.98
C GLN A 131 10.39 0.27 3.52
N GLN A 132 11.63 0.77 3.61
CA GLN A 132 12.81 -0.04 3.29
C GLN A 132 12.95 -1.24 4.23
N ILE A 133 12.64 -1.10 5.52
CA ILE A 133 12.63 -2.21 6.47
C ILE A 133 11.56 -3.24 6.09
N VAL A 134 10.33 -2.80 5.77
CA VAL A 134 9.25 -3.67 5.28
C VAL A 134 9.72 -4.45 4.05
N TRP A 135 10.24 -3.75 3.03
CA TRP A 135 10.70 -4.40 1.80
C TRP A 135 11.83 -5.40 2.07
N THR A 136 12.83 -5.00 2.84
CA THR A 136 13.99 -5.84 3.17
C THR A 136 13.56 -7.09 3.92
N ASN A 137 12.66 -6.95 4.90
CA ASN A 137 12.18 -8.03 5.75
C ASN A 137 11.19 -8.97 5.03
N ASN A 138 10.29 -8.43 4.21
CA ASN A 138 9.17 -9.19 3.67
C ASN A 138 9.37 -9.66 2.23
N ARG A 139 10.14 -8.92 1.40
CA ARG A 139 10.17 -9.14 -0.06
C ARG A 139 11.55 -9.27 -0.70
N SER A 140 12.61 -8.81 -0.04
CA SER A 140 13.97 -8.89 -0.60
C SER A 140 14.50 -10.34 -0.70
N SER A 141 15.67 -10.51 -1.31
CA SER A 141 16.36 -11.80 -1.36
C SER A 141 16.68 -12.39 0.01
N VAL A 142 16.73 -11.56 1.07
CA VAL A 142 16.98 -11.99 2.45
C VAL A 142 15.71 -12.17 3.29
N ALA A 143 14.53 -11.80 2.78
CA ALA A 143 13.27 -11.83 3.52
C ALA A 143 12.97 -13.21 4.16
N ARG A 144 13.29 -14.29 3.47
CA ARG A 144 13.08 -15.67 3.94
C ARG A 144 14.16 -16.17 4.91
N SER A 145 15.06 -15.30 5.37
CA SER A 145 16.17 -15.64 6.27
C SER A 145 15.90 -15.27 7.74
N THR A 146 14.84 -14.52 8.03
CA THR A 146 14.44 -14.07 9.36
C THR A 146 13.19 -14.82 9.87
N ASP A 147 13.02 -14.88 11.20
CA ASP A 147 11.79 -15.38 11.85
C ASP A 147 10.77 -14.26 12.09
N TRP A 148 11.05 -13.04 11.60
CA TRP A 148 10.16 -11.89 11.72
C TRP A 148 9.52 -11.58 10.37
N PHE A 149 8.23 -11.24 10.42
CA PHE A 149 7.49 -10.72 9.28
C PHE A 149 6.84 -9.40 9.69
N VAL A 150 7.15 -8.30 9.01
CA VAL A 150 6.55 -6.99 9.33
C VAL A 150 5.09 -7.01 8.89
N CYS A 151 4.18 -6.86 9.84
CA CYS A 151 2.74 -6.89 9.61
C CYS A 151 2.17 -5.51 9.31
N ASP A 152 2.76 -4.46 9.90
CA ASP A 152 2.25 -3.12 9.77
C ASP A 152 3.25 -2.02 10.15
N VAL A 153 2.97 -0.81 9.68
CA VAL A 153 3.64 0.45 10.00
C VAL A 153 2.62 1.50 10.49
N GLU A 154 3.07 2.42 11.34
CA GLU A 154 2.27 3.52 11.91
C GLU A 154 0.98 3.04 12.61
N VAL A 155 1.09 2.07 13.52
CA VAL A 155 -0.07 1.47 14.21
C VAL A 155 -0.51 2.34 15.38
N THR A 156 -1.68 2.97 15.27
CA THR A 156 -2.32 3.62 16.42
C THR A 156 -2.94 2.58 17.35
N LEU A 157 -2.48 2.54 18.59
CA LEU A 157 -3.08 1.76 19.66
C LEU A 157 -4.40 2.40 20.07
N GLY A 158 -5.47 1.61 20.03
CA GLY A 158 -6.77 2.07 20.50
C GLY A 158 -6.86 2.15 22.02
N PRO A 159 -7.90 2.81 22.55
CA PRO A 159 -8.14 2.97 23.99
C PRO A 159 -8.28 1.63 24.74
N ASN A 160 -8.61 0.55 24.03
CA ASN A 160 -8.73 -0.80 24.60
C ASN A 160 -7.38 -1.49 24.84
N VAL A 161 -6.28 -0.98 24.26
CA VAL A 161 -4.94 -1.56 24.36
C VAL A 161 -4.10 -0.82 25.40
N ASP A 162 -4.12 0.50 25.37
CA ASP A 162 -3.49 1.37 26.38
C ASP A 162 -4.48 2.48 26.76
N PRO A 163 -5.31 2.27 27.80
CA PRO A 163 -6.30 3.26 28.24
C PRO A 163 -5.66 4.57 28.72
N ALA A 164 -4.40 4.54 29.16
CA ALA A 164 -3.67 5.72 29.61
C ALA A 164 -3.15 6.56 28.42
N HIS A 165 -2.95 5.94 27.26
CA HIS A 165 -2.46 6.61 26.04
C HIS A 165 -3.24 6.15 24.80
N PRO A 166 -4.53 6.54 24.67
CA PRO A 166 -5.44 6.02 23.65
C PRO A 166 -5.11 6.41 22.21
N ASN A 167 -4.06 7.22 22.01
CA ASN A 167 -3.55 7.66 20.71
C ASN A 167 -2.06 7.34 20.53
N LYS A 168 -1.50 6.46 21.37
CA LYS A 168 -0.10 6.07 21.23
C LYS A 168 0.10 5.32 19.93
N SER A 169 1.03 5.78 19.10
CA SER A 169 1.40 5.10 17.86
C SER A 169 2.65 4.25 18.07
N ILE A 170 2.65 3.07 17.45
CA ILE A 170 3.82 2.20 17.29
C ILE A 170 4.28 2.33 15.84
N ASP A 171 5.56 2.58 15.63
CA ASP A 171 6.10 2.80 14.29
C ASP A 171 6.00 1.56 13.41
N MET A 172 6.31 0.36 13.95
CA MET A 172 6.25 -0.90 13.22
C MET A 172 5.83 -2.06 14.13
N ILE A 173 5.00 -2.97 13.60
CA ILE A 173 4.63 -4.23 14.26
C ILE A 173 5.05 -5.40 13.38
N ALA A 174 5.70 -6.40 13.97
CA ALA A 174 6.10 -7.62 13.30
C ALA A 174 5.64 -8.87 14.06
N LEU A 175 5.27 -9.90 13.32
CA LEU A 175 5.00 -11.24 13.84
C LEU A 175 6.32 -12.00 13.94
N HIS A 176 6.61 -12.57 15.12
CA HIS A 176 7.67 -13.55 15.27
C HIS A 176 7.12 -14.95 15.03
N TRP A 177 7.60 -15.62 13.99
CA TRP A 177 7.25 -16.99 13.66
C TRP A 177 8.50 -17.87 13.72
N GLN A 178 8.70 -18.54 14.86
CA GLN A 178 9.82 -19.45 15.04
C GLN A 178 9.77 -20.60 14.03
N SER A 179 10.74 -20.65 13.14
CA SER A 179 10.84 -21.69 12.12
C SER A 179 12.28 -22.15 11.94
N LYS A 180 12.48 -23.35 11.37
CA LYS A 180 13.81 -23.79 10.92
C LYS A 180 14.09 -23.13 9.57
N GLY A 181 15.32 -22.68 9.32
CA GLY A 181 15.67 -21.96 8.09
C GLY A 181 15.33 -22.69 6.77
N ALA A 182 15.40 -24.02 6.76
CA ALA A 182 14.99 -24.82 5.61
C ALA A 182 13.47 -24.81 5.33
N VAL A 183 12.64 -24.58 6.36
CA VAL A 183 11.18 -24.51 6.24
C VAL A 183 10.77 -23.15 5.66
N ARG A 184 11.43 -22.05 6.07
CA ARG A 184 11.16 -20.69 5.54
C ARG A 184 11.30 -20.58 4.02
N LYS A 185 12.28 -21.29 3.46
CA LYS A 185 12.56 -21.28 2.02
C LYS A 185 11.55 -22.07 1.18
N LYS A 186 10.69 -22.89 1.81
CA LYS A 186 9.75 -23.80 1.14
C LYS A 186 8.31 -23.30 1.12
N ILE A 187 7.99 -22.20 1.81
CA ILE A 187 6.61 -21.73 1.89
C ILE A 187 6.17 -21.18 0.52
N GLN A 188 5.29 -21.94 -0.14
CA GLN A 188 4.45 -21.44 -1.23
C GLN A 188 3.13 -20.98 -0.61
N GLY A 189 2.78 -19.70 -0.76
CA GLY A 189 1.44 -19.20 -0.39
C GLY A 189 1.36 -18.21 0.78
N LEU A 190 2.46 -17.90 1.48
CA LEU A 190 2.52 -16.70 2.35
C LEU A 190 2.86 -15.44 1.56
N ASP A 191 3.08 -15.55 0.24
CA ASP A 191 3.31 -14.43 -0.67
C ASP A 191 2.10 -13.48 -0.80
N TRP A 192 1.04 -13.67 0.01
CA TRP A 192 -0.20 -12.89 -0.01
C TRP A 192 -0.47 -12.15 1.31
N ALA A 193 0.39 -12.31 2.32
CA ALA A 193 0.40 -11.36 3.42
C ALA A 193 1.14 -10.11 2.90
N LEU A 194 0.41 -9.08 2.47
CA LEU A 194 0.97 -7.76 2.14
C LEU A 194 1.84 -7.72 0.87
N VAL A 195 1.24 -8.04 -0.28
CA VAL A 195 1.74 -7.62 -1.58
C VAL A 195 0.69 -6.77 -2.26
#